data_AF-A0A833EEE7-F1
#
_entry.id   AF-A0A833EEE7-F1
#
_cell.length_a   1.000
_cell.length_b   1.000
_cell.length_c   1.000
_cell.angle_alpha   90.00
_cell.angle_beta   90.00
_cell.angle_gamma   90.00
#
_symmetry.space_group_name_H-M   'P 1'
#
loop_
_entity.id
_entity.type
_entity.pdbx_description
1 polymer ?
#
loop_
_entity_poly.entity_id
_entity_poly.type
_entity_poly.pdbx_seq_one_letter_code
_entity_poly.pdbx_strand_id
1 'polypeptide(L)' 'MVERKIAKVWEQGASRSKCIILPKEFCEKLGIKGGSYVEITMEGDKIVIRPI' A
#
# COMPACT_ATOMS: atom_id res chain seq x y z
N MET A 1 -16.51 -5.48 10.17
CA MET A 1 -15.31 -5.22 11.01
C MET A 1 -14.21 -4.73 10.09
N VAL A 2 -13.52 -3.63 10.43
CA VAL A 2 -12.40 -3.11 9.61
C VAL A 2 -11.13 -3.86 10.01
N GLU A 3 -10.52 -4.56 9.07
CA GLU A 3 -9.27 -5.28 9.29
C GLU A 3 -8.10 -4.29 9.39
N ARG A 4 -7.35 -4.30 10.50
CA ARG A 4 -6.25 -3.37 10.77
C ARG A 4 -4.93 -4.13 10.94
N LYS A 5 -3.90 -3.70 10.22
CA LYS A 5 -2.52 -4.23 10.33
C LYS A 5 -1.56 -3.06 10.46
N ILE A 6 -0.64 -3.14 11.42
CA ILE A 6 0.45 -2.18 11.55
C ILE A 6 1.58 -2.65 10.64
N ALA A 7 2.02 -1.81 9.71
CA ALA A 7 3.12 -2.08 8.81
C ALA A 7 4.32 -1.19 9.13
N LYS A 8 5.53 -1.75 9.06
CA LYS A 8 6.76 -0.97 9.13
C LYS A 8 7.00 -0.25 7.81
N VAL A 9 7.40 1.01 7.88
CA VAL A 9 7.87 1.79 6.72
C VAL A 9 9.35 1.50 6.51
N TRP A 10 9.73 1.26 5.25
CA TRP A 10 11.11 1.00 4.84
C TRP A 10 11.61 2.11 3.92
N GLU A 11 12.92 2.26 3.83
CA GLU A 11 13.55 3.08 2.80
C GLU A 11 13.70 2.28 1.53
N GLN A 12 13.38 2.89 0.39
CA GLN A 12 13.60 2.32 -0.92
C GLN A 12 14.70 3.11 -1.64
N GLY A 13 15.71 2.38 -2.16
CA GLY A 13 16.88 2.97 -2.80
C GLY A 13 17.77 3.74 -1.83
N ALA A 14 18.54 4.70 -2.34
CA ALA A 14 19.41 5.60 -1.56
C ALA A 14 18.61 6.70 -0.85
N SER A 15 17.61 6.31 -0.07
CA SER A 15 16.76 7.19 0.76
C SER A 15 15.93 8.24 0.00
N ARG A 16 15.68 8.03 -1.30
CA ARG A 16 14.87 8.93 -2.13
C ARG A 16 13.37 8.65 -2.05
N SER A 17 12.97 7.46 -1.63
CA SER A 17 11.56 7.08 -1.47
C SER A 17 11.36 6.16 -0.26
N LYS A 18 10.11 6.03 0.17
CA LYS A 18 9.69 5.11 1.23
C LYS A 18 8.77 4.05 0.63
N CYS A 19 8.80 2.85 1.20
CA CYS A 19 7.86 1.79 0.84
C CYS A 19 7.22 1.17 2.09
N ILE A 20 6.00 0.68 1.93
CA ILE A 20 5.30 -0.13 2.92
C ILE A 20 4.99 -1.50 2.32
N ILE A 21 4.99 -2.52 3.16
CA ILE A 21 4.59 -3.86 2.74
C ILE A 21 3.09 -3.98 2.98
N LEU A 22 2.31 -4.12 1.90
CA LEU A 22 0.89 -4.44 2.00
C LEU A 22 0.73 -5.92 2.39
N PRO A 23 -0.15 -6.26 3.36
CA PRO A 23 -0.45 -7.64 3.68
C PRO A 23 -0.93 -8.42 2.46
N LYS A 24 -0.46 -9.66 2.31
CA LYS A 24 -0.81 -10.52 1.16
C LYS A 24 -2.33 -10.67 1.03
N GLU A 25 -3.02 -10.88 2.14
CA GLU A 25 -4.49 -11.01 2.17
C GLU A 25 -5.22 -9.77 1.63
N PHE A 26 -4.65 -8.57 1.76
CA PHE A 26 -5.27 -7.34 1.25
C PHE A 26 -5.09 -7.24 -0.25
N CYS A 27 -3.89 -7.56 -0.75
CA CYS A 27 -3.60 -7.62 -2.17
C CYS A 27 -4.49 -8.65 -2.88
N GLU A 28 -4.68 -9.83 -2.29
CA GLU A 28 -5.57 -10.87 -2.83
C GLU A 28 -7.02 -10.38 -2.92
N LYS A 29 -7.55 -9.75 -1.86
CA LYS A 29 -8.91 -9.18 -1.85
C LYS A 29 -9.10 -8.04 -2.85
N LEU A 30 -8.06 -7.22 -3.07
CA LEU A 30 -8.10 -6.07 -3.98
C LEU A 30 -7.65 -6.41 -5.42
N GLY A 31 -7.28 -7.66 -5.70
CA GLY A 31 -6.79 -8.08 -7.02
C GLY A 31 -5.43 -7.47 -7.41
N ILE A 32 -4.66 -6.97 -6.45
CA ILE A 32 -3.34 -6.37 -6.68
C ILE A 32 -2.30 -7.49 -6.81
N LYS A 33 -1.61 -7.56 -7.94
CA LYS A 33 -0.56 -8.54 -8.24
C LYS A 33 0.71 -7.85 -8.73
N GLY A 34 1.80 -8.61 -8.88
CA GLY A 34 3.03 -8.09 -9.48
C GLY A 34 2.75 -7.47 -10.85
N GLY A 35 3.14 -6.21 -11.05
CA GLY A 35 2.91 -5.46 -12.27
C GLY A 35 1.56 -4.71 -12.35
N SER A 36 0.68 -4.86 -11.36
CA SER A 36 -0.53 -4.02 -11.26
C SER A 36 -0.17 -2.55 -11.03
N TYR A 37 -0.97 -1.67 -11.61
CA TYR A 37 -0.97 -0.25 -11.27
C TYR A 37 -1.98 0.00 -10.14
N VAL A 38 -1.69 0.99 -9.31
CA VAL A 38 -2.60 1.45 -8.25
C VAL A 38 -2.64 2.97 -8.28
N GLU A 39 -3.80 3.52 -7.95
CA GLU A 39 -3.94 4.93 -7.61
C GLU A 39 -3.53 5.11 -6.13
N ILE A 40 -2.75 6.17 -5.85
CA ILE A 40 -2.41 6.59 -4.49
C ILE A 40 -2.89 8.02 -4.32
N THR A 41 -3.79 8.24 -3.36
CA THR A 41 -4.32 9.56 -3.01
C THR A 41 -4.14 9.84 -1.53
N MET A 42 -4.14 11.13 -1.17
CA MET A 42 -4.12 11.58 0.22
C MET A 42 -5.48 12.20 0.54
N GLU A 43 -6.20 11.59 1.48
CA GLU A 43 -7.52 12.03 1.94
C GLU A 43 -7.41 12.41 3.42
N GLY A 44 -7.22 13.70 3.69
CA GLY A 44 -6.96 14.19 5.05
C GLY A 44 -5.63 13.68 5.60
N ASP A 45 -5.69 12.90 6.67
CA ASP A 45 -4.54 12.29 7.36
C ASP A 45 -4.23 10.86 6.89
N LYS A 46 -4.87 10.41 5.80
CA LYS A 46 -4.77 9.02 5.32
C LYS A 46 -4.24 8.95 3.91
N ILE A 47 -3.46 7.90 3.66
CA ILE A 47 -3.15 7.44 2.31
C ILE A 47 -4.21 6.41 1.92
N VAL A 48 -4.83 6.62 0.77
CA VAL A 48 -5.80 5.68 0.18
C VAL A 48 -5.20 5.11 -1.10
N ILE A 49 -5.20 3.78 -1.19
CA ILE A 49 -4.68 3.03 -2.34
C ILE A 49 -5.83 2.30 -3.00
N ARG A 50 -6.00 2.46 -4.31
CA ARG A 50 -7.05 1.79 -5.10
C ARG A 50 -6.43 1.03 -6.28
N PRO A 51 -6.85 -0.22 -6.57
CA PRO A 51 -6.47 -0.89 -7.81
C PRO A 51 -7.04 -0.11 -9.01
N ILE A 52 -6.31 -0.13 -10.14
CA ILE A 52 -6.74 0.38 -11.46
C ILE A 52 -6.93 -0.81 -12.40
#